data_AF-Q3YIN8-F1
#
_entry.id   AF-Q3YIN8-F1
#
_cell.length_a   1.000
_cell.length_b   1.000
_cell.length_c   1.000
_cell.angle_alpha   90.00
_cell.angle_beta   90.00
_cell.angle_gamma   90.00
#
_symmetry.space_group_name_H-M   'P 1'
#
loop_
_entity.id
_entity.type
_entity.pdbx_description
1 polymer ?
#
loop_
_entity_poly.entity_id
_entity_poly.type
_entity_poly.pdbx_seq_one_letter_code
_entity_poly.pdbx_strand_id
1 'polypeptide(L)'
;ADGTNSKGGLRSLVSIKGVSQLKEKWSEYWNPKKTNKPVSLFISPRGELVAVTSGNHVTILRKDDDYRKPCGNFTSSISGSFTSGVWSEKHDV
;
A
#
# COMPACT_ATOMS: atom_id res chain seq x y z
N ALA A 1 -50.01 10.35 -44.57
CA ALA A 1 -49.48 9.01 -44.24
C ALA A 1 -48.24 8.83 -45.10
N ASP A 2 -47.04 8.63 -44.59
CA ASP A 2 -46.58 7.57 -43.68
C ASP A 2 -45.21 8.02 -43.11
N GLY A 3 -44.94 8.04 -41.80
CA GLY A 3 -44.32 6.91 -41.06
C GLY A 3 -42.84 6.77 -41.42
N THR A 4 -41.82 6.87 -40.57
CA THR A 4 -41.71 6.69 -39.12
C THR A 4 -40.42 7.34 -38.59
N ASN A 5 -40.55 7.74 -37.33
CA ASN A 5 -39.59 8.33 -36.42
C ASN A 5 -38.45 7.35 -36.07
N SER A 6 -37.24 7.52 -36.60
CA SER A 6 -36.06 6.74 -36.18
C SER A 6 -35.45 7.29 -34.89
N LYS A 7 -36.18 7.14 -33.78
CA LYS A 7 -35.64 7.19 -32.41
C LYS A 7 -34.63 6.06 -32.24
N GLY A 8 -33.36 6.37 -32.03
CA GLY A 8 -32.36 5.32 -31.80
C GLY A 8 -30.96 5.80 -31.44
N GLY A 9 -30.85 6.88 -30.66
CA GLY A 9 -29.55 7.31 -30.13
C GLY A 9 -29.06 6.37 -29.04
N LEU A 10 -28.10 5.50 -29.37
CA LEU A 10 -27.36 4.60 -28.47
C LEU A 10 -26.74 5.38 -27.30
N ARG A 11 -27.47 5.56 -26.19
CA ARG A 11 -26.94 6.22 -24.97
C ARG A 11 -26.97 5.34 -23.71
N SER A 12 -27.08 4.02 -23.85
CA SER A 12 -27.35 3.14 -22.70
C SER A 12 -26.47 1.89 -22.65
N LEU A 13 -25.15 2.02 -22.65
CA LEU A 13 -24.27 0.87 -22.34
C LEU A 13 -23.24 1.13 -21.24
N VAL A 14 -23.12 2.35 -20.74
CA VAL A 14 -22.41 2.58 -19.48
C VAL A 14 -23.40 2.34 -18.36
N SER A 15 -23.37 1.13 -17.79
CA SER A 15 -24.07 0.85 -16.53
C SER A 15 -23.74 1.98 -15.56
N ILE A 16 -24.77 2.67 -15.06
CA ILE A 16 -24.63 3.77 -14.09
C ILE A 16 -23.78 3.30 -12.90
N LYS A 17 -23.87 2.02 -12.56
CA LYS A 17 -23.06 1.33 -11.54
C LYS A 17 -21.58 1.22 -11.90
N GLY A 18 -21.24 1.01 -13.17
CA GLY A 18 -19.85 0.95 -13.65
C GLY A 18 -19.17 2.31 -13.61
N VAL A 19 -19.89 3.38 -13.98
CA VAL A 19 -19.38 4.75 -13.94
C VAL A 19 -19.17 5.21 -12.49
N SER A 20 -20.09 4.86 -11.57
CA SER A 20 -19.93 5.19 -10.14
C SER A 20 -18.73 4.46 -9.52
N GLN A 21 -18.54 3.18 -9.82
CA GLN A 21 -17.38 2.40 -9.35
C GLN A 21 -16.06 2.94 -9.89
N LEU A 22 -16.03 3.36 -11.15
CA LEU A 22 -14.84 3.99 -11.73
C LEU A 22 -14.53 5.31 -11.04
N LYS A 23 -15.54 6.17 -10.83
CA LYS A 23 -15.39 7.43 -10.09
C LYS A 23 -14.88 7.20 -8.67
N GLU A 24 -15.39 6.19 -7.98
CA GLU A 24 -15.00 5.86 -6.60
C GLU A 24 -13.52 5.43 -6.55
N LYS A 25 -13.09 4.53 -7.44
CA LYS A 25 -11.67 4.16 -7.59
C LYS A 25 -10.76 5.34 -7.97
N TRP A 26 -11.21 6.19 -8.90
CA TRP A 26 -10.47 7.40 -9.28
C TRP A 26 -10.35 8.39 -8.12
N SER A 27 -11.39 8.50 -7.28
CA SER A 27 -11.37 9.33 -6.07
C SER A 27 -10.44 8.77 -5.00
N GLU A 28 -10.39 7.44 -4.82
CA GLU A 28 -9.44 6.79 -3.90
C GLU A 28 -7.99 6.93 -4.37
N TYR A 29 -7.76 6.88 -5.69
CA TYR A 29 -6.44 7.12 -6.27
C TYR A 29 -5.97 8.56 -6.03
N TRP A 30 -6.87 9.54 -6.20
CA TRP A 30 -6.54 10.95 -5.98
C TRP A 30 -6.40 11.31 -4.51
N ASN A 31 -7.16 10.64 -3.65
CA ASN A 31 -7.17 10.85 -2.22
C ASN A 31 -6.80 9.54 -1.52
N PRO A 32 -5.53 9.07 -1.66
CA PRO A 32 -5.10 7.87 -0.96
C PRO A 32 -5.34 8.13 0.52
N LYS A 33 -5.95 7.17 1.23
CA LYS A 33 -6.14 7.23 2.68
C LYS A 33 -4.76 7.35 3.32
N LYS A 34 -4.27 8.58 3.48
CA LYS A 34 -2.94 8.86 4.02
C LYS A 34 -2.97 8.39 5.46
N THR A 35 -2.33 7.25 5.72
CA THR A 35 -2.03 6.87 7.09
C THR A 35 -1.11 7.94 7.63
N ASN A 36 -1.58 8.78 8.55
CA ASN A 36 -0.78 9.85 9.14
C ASN A 36 0.34 9.33 10.07
N LYS A 37 0.63 8.03 9.98
CA LYS A 37 1.63 7.35 10.77
C LYS A 37 2.99 7.54 10.10
N PRO A 38 4.00 8.05 10.81
CA PRO A 38 5.35 8.12 10.29
C PRO A 38 5.87 6.70 9.98
N VAL A 39 6.52 6.59 8.82
CA VAL A 39 7.10 5.35 8.30
C VAL A 39 8.59 5.56 8.09
N SER A 40 9.41 4.63 8.62
CA SER A 40 10.85 4.62 8.39
C SER A 40 11.29 3.26 7.84
N LEU A 41 12.41 3.27 7.13
CA LEU A 41 13.01 2.07 6.54
C LEU A 41 14.46 1.95 7.00
N PHE A 42 14.81 0.79 7.54
CA PHE A 42 16.19 0.47 7.93
C PHE A 42 16.66 -0.75 7.15
N ILE A 43 17.75 -0.59 6.40
CA ILE A 43 18.29 -1.62 5.51
C ILE A 43 19.61 -2.11 6.11
N SER A 44 19.75 -3.43 6.24
CA SER A 44 21.03 -4.03 6.67
C SER A 44 22.15 -3.74 5.65
N PRO A 45 23.43 -3.76 6.04
CA PRO A 45 24.53 -3.40 5.15
C PRO A 45 24.54 -4.12 3.81
N ARG A 46 24.15 -5.40 3.80
CA ARG A 46 24.09 -6.25 2.59
C ARG A 46 22.69 -6.34 1.96
N GLY A 47 21.71 -5.64 2.56
CA GLY A 47 20.30 -5.69 2.15
C GLY A 47 19.64 -7.05 2.38
N GLU A 48 20.22 -7.94 3.18
CA GLU A 48 19.64 -9.26 3.47
C GLU A 48 18.41 -9.18 4.37
N LEU A 49 18.36 -8.16 5.24
CA LEU A 49 17.24 -7.79 6.08
C LEU A 49 16.82 -6.34 5.86
N VAL A 50 15.52 -6.11 5.96
CA VAL A 50 14.88 -4.79 5.91
C VAL A 50 13.88 -4.69 7.05
N ALA A 51 13.96 -3.63 7.85
CA ALA A 51 12.97 -3.31 8.87
C ALA A 51 12.12 -2.14 8.41
N VAL A 52 10.82 -2.35 8.33
CA VAL A 52 9.81 -1.34 8.02
C VAL A 52 9.13 -0.94 9.32
N THR A 53 9.07 0.34 9.62
CA THR A 53 8.41 0.84 10.83
C THR A 53 7.17 1.64 10.45
N SER A 54 6.08 1.49 11.20
CA SER A 54 4.87 2.29 11.05
C SER A 54 4.34 2.63 12.43
N GLY A 55 4.58 3.87 12.87
CA GLY A 55 4.41 4.25 14.27
C GLY A 55 5.24 3.36 15.19
N ASN A 56 4.58 2.70 16.15
CA ASN A 56 5.18 1.87 17.17
C ASN A 56 5.33 0.39 16.76
N HIS A 57 5.06 0.05 15.50
CA HIS A 57 5.23 -1.30 14.96
C HIS A 57 6.47 -1.37 14.07
N VAL A 58 7.23 -2.46 14.19
CA VAL A 58 8.36 -2.81 13.33
C VAL A 58 8.10 -4.17 12.71
N THR A 59 8.27 -4.28 11.41
CA THR A 59 8.21 -5.54 10.66
C THR A 59 9.55 -5.78 9.99
N ILE A 60 10.14 -6.96 10.19
CA ILE A 60 11.39 -7.37 9.56
C ILE A 60 11.08 -8.32 8.42
N LEU A 61 11.64 -8.01 7.25
CA LEU A 61 11.57 -8.78 6.01
C LEU A 61 12.97 -9.29 5.65
N ARG A 62 13.03 -10.43 4.98
CA ARG A 62 14.28 -11.03 4.53
C ARG A 62 14.34 -11.13 3.01
N LYS A 63 15.54 -11.09 2.47
CA LYS A 63 15.75 -11.19 1.02
C LYS A 63 15.47 -12.59 0.45
N ASP A 64 15.66 -13.65 1.24
CA ASP A 64 15.54 -15.05 0.78
C ASP A 64 14.17 -15.39 0.16
N ASP A 65 13.12 -14.73 0.61
CA ASP A 65 11.77 -14.88 0.06
C ASP A 65 11.31 -13.65 -0.72
N ASP A 66 12.26 -12.84 -1.21
CA ASP A 66 12.04 -11.58 -1.92
C ASP A 66 11.23 -10.56 -1.10
N TYR A 67 11.47 -10.53 0.22
CA TYR A 67 10.79 -9.68 1.18
C TYR A 67 9.27 -9.87 1.23
N ARG A 68 8.76 -11.03 0.77
CA ARG A 68 7.32 -11.26 0.62
C ARG A 68 6.64 -11.60 1.94
N LYS A 69 7.35 -12.17 2.92
CA LYS A 69 6.80 -12.54 4.22
C LYS A 69 7.62 -11.94 5.37
N PRO A 70 6.95 -11.52 6.45
CA PRO A 70 7.64 -11.09 7.66
C PRO A 70 8.35 -12.27 8.32
N CYS A 71 9.63 -12.07 8.66
CA CYS A 71 10.39 -12.98 9.49
C CYS A 71 10.45 -12.53 10.96
N GLY A 72 9.98 -11.32 11.27
CA GLY A 72 9.84 -10.83 12.64
C GLY A 72 8.91 -9.62 12.74
N ASN A 73 8.24 -9.47 13.88
CA ASN A 73 7.35 -8.35 14.18
C ASN A 73 7.53 -7.90 15.62
N PHE A 74 7.61 -6.58 15.84
CA PHE A 74 7.78 -5.98 17.15
C PHE A 74 6.79 -4.83 17.30
N THR A 75 6.21 -4.69 18.49
CA THR A 75 5.33 -3.56 18.81
C THR A 75 5.75 -2.99 20.15
N SER A 76 5.98 -1.69 20.21
CA SER A 76 6.23 -0.99 21.47
C SER A 76 4.91 -0.56 22.12
N SER A 77 4.81 -0.61 23.44
CA SER A 77 3.69 -0.03 24.19
C SER A 77 3.69 1.50 24.18
N ILE A 78 4.82 2.11 23.83
CA ILE A 78 4.99 3.57 23.79
C ILE A 78 4.49 4.09 22.45
N SER A 79 3.64 5.11 22.51
CA SER A 79 3.23 5.90 21.34
C SER A 79 4.43 6.67 20.79
N GLY A 80 4.89 6.30 19.60
CA GLY A 80 6.04 6.95 18.98
C GLY A 80 6.38 6.31 17.63
N SER A 81 7.36 6.88 16.93
CA SER A 81 7.92 6.32 15.71
C SER A 81 9.36 5.93 15.92
N PHE A 82 9.74 4.79 15.35
CA PHE A 82 11.15 4.45 15.24
C PHE A 82 11.78 5.26 14.10
N THR A 83 12.64 6.22 14.47
CA THR A 83 13.32 7.13 13.55
C THR A 83 14.79 6.77 13.35
N SER A 84 15.36 5.92 14.21
CA SER A 84 16.75 5.47 14.17
C SER A 84 16.86 4.01 14.59
N GLY A 85 17.87 3.32 14.07
CA GLY A 85 18.20 1.94 14.37
C GLY A 85 19.49 1.53 13.69
N VAL A 86 20.18 0.52 14.24
CA VAL A 86 21.40 -0.06 13.68
C VAL A 86 21.26 -1.57 13.60
N TRP A 87 21.79 -2.17 12.53
CA TRP A 87 21.88 -3.61 12.38
C TRP A 87 23.16 -4.11 13.03
N SER A 88 23.07 -5.10 13.91
CA SER A 88 24.26 -5.82 14.36
C SER A 88 24.73 -6.74 13.24
N GLU A 89 26.00 -6.64 12.88
CA GLU A 89 26.62 -7.56 11.94
C GLU A 89 26.90 -8.90 12.64
N LYS A 90 26.66 -10.00 11.92
CA LYS A 90 27.26 -11.28 12.31
C LYS A 90 28.69 -11.28 11.77
N HIS A 91 29.65 -11.08 12.65
CA HIS A 91 31.02 -11.47 12.32
C HIS A 91 31.07 -13.00 12.38
N ASP A 92 31.36 -13.65 11.24
CA ASP A 92 31.82 -15.04 11.26
C ASP A 92 33.12 -15.06 12.09
N VAL A 93 33.14 -15.86 13.16
CA VAL A 93 34.31 -16.06 14.02
C VAL A 93 35.01 -17.34 13.62
#